data_AF-A0AAD7GC49-F1
#
_entry.id   AF-A0AAD7GC49-F1
#
_cell.length_a   1.000
_cell.length_b   1.000
_cell.length_c   1.000
_cell.angle_alpha   90.00
_cell.angle_beta   90.00
_cell.angle_gamma   90.00
#
_symmetry.space_group_name_H-M   'P 1'
#
loop_
_entity.id
_entity.type
_entity.pdbx_description
1 polymer ?
#
loop_
_entity_poly.entity_id
_entity_poly.type
_entity_poly.pdbx_seq_one_letter_code
_entity_poly.pdbx_strand_id
1 'polypeptide(L)'
;MSFFVQNLDATSPLIIYSGPWAVGGADGDPETSKYDKRTFKFCSGVGCSASIGFTGTEVHVVGASRLNSGPFQVTVDGNQSAALGTTPTTSEAFKLDLFNQTLATGTHALTIFNLPPWPDNPGDSYLNLEYIWWKTDTDSPTDVRLQDDTPAFSYQPVTAWNSDLTNLNLPGFDAGTGHATSQSGATAIFAFVGDRVALYGAIGSQGGLYTVQVDNGSVSTFNTNIDVTFELSAGQMIFYANSLPPGNHTVTVTAKPVSVTQGLTIDYAIVDGTQNSVTSPTPTPHSGTTLSSAVRSGIIAAAVVVGISALALVVYTLYGRPRHRAKLPEEIDMLEESTNGIHPFHDSPMRGEETSPPRYEPSASPGIETPTDRIYAPPRSKRAKQLPYFPLRVVNHT
;
A
#
# COMPACT_ATOMS: atom_id res chain seq x y z
N MET A 1 28.98 -12.71 3.55
CA MET A 1 28.05 -11.57 3.49
C MET A 1 26.88 -11.94 4.38
N SER A 2 26.45 -11.03 5.26
CA SER A 2 25.23 -11.23 6.03
C SER A 2 24.03 -10.91 5.14
N PHE A 3 22.89 -11.53 5.41
CA PHE A 3 21.64 -11.22 4.73
C PHE A 3 20.53 -11.02 5.75
N PHE A 4 19.50 -10.27 5.34
CA PHE A 4 18.26 -10.13 6.07
C PHE A 4 17.08 -10.48 5.16
N VAL A 5 16.00 -10.99 5.76
CA VAL A 5 14.77 -11.35 5.04
C VAL A 5 13.75 -10.25 5.22
N GLN A 6 13.35 -9.61 4.13
CA GLN A 6 12.26 -8.66 4.15
C GLN A 6 10.96 -9.36 3.75
N ASN A 7 9.92 -9.23 4.58
CA ASN A 7 8.59 -9.77 4.31
C ASN A 7 7.60 -8.61 4.10
N LEU A 8 6.80 -8.72 3.03
CA LEU A 8 5.82 -7.73 2.60
C LEU A 8 4.45 -8.39 2.43
N ASP A 9 3.55 -8.10 3.37
CA ASP A 9 2.16 -8.55 3.32
C ASP A 9 1.46 -8.04 2.05
N ALA A 10 0.55 -8.83 1.45
CA ALA A 10 -0.25 -8.45 0.28
C ALA A 10 -1.09 -7.18 0.51
N THR A 11 -1.32 -6.81 1.77
CA THR A 11 -2.02 -5.58 2.13
C THR A 11 -1.09 -4.37 2.21
N SER A 12 0.22 -4.54 2.10
CA SER A 12 1.18 -3.43 2.14
C SER A 12 1.00 -2.44 0.98
N PRO A 13 1.12 -1.13 1.22
CA PRO A 13 1.09 -0.11 0.17
C PRO A 13 2.31 -0.10 -0.74
N LEU A 14 3.34 -0.90 -0.46
CA LEU A 14 4.53 -1.02 -1.31
C LEU A 14 4.29 -1.91 -2.54
N ILE A 15 3.22 -2.70 -2.54
CA ILE A 15 2.85 -3.52 -3.70
C ILE A 15 1.95 -2.70 -4.62
N ILE A 16 2.37 -2.55 -5.87
CA ILE A 16 1.62 -1.83 -6.89
C ILE A 16 0.66 -2.81 -7.56
N TYR A 17 -0.64 -2.61 -7.36
CA TYR A 17 -1.68 -3.42 -7.95
C TYR A 17 -2.26 -2.76 -9.20
N SER A 18 -2.51 -3.57 -10.24
CA SER A 18 -3.26 -3.19 -11.43
C SER A 18 -4.40 -4.18 -11.67
N GLY A 19 -5.57 -3.67 -12.05
CA GLY A 19 -6.79 -4.48 -12.21
C GLY A 19 -7.58 -4.69 -10.91
N PRO A 20 -8.65 -5.52 -10.96
CA PRO A 20 -9.63 -5.63 -9.89
C PRO A 20 -9.16 -6.56 -8.76
N TRP A 21 -8.16 -6.10 -7.99
CA TRP A 21 -7.75 -6.77 -6.76
C TRP A 21 -8.70 -6.44 -5.61
N ALA A 22 -9.00 -7.44 -4.80
CA ALA A 22 -9.79 -7.29 -3.58
C ALA A 22 -9.00 -7.81 -2.38
N VAL A 23 -9.25 -7.25 -1.20
CA VAL A 23 -8.74 -7.79 0.05
C VAL A 23 -9.60 -8.97 0.48
N GLY A 24 -8.95 -10.09 0.78
CA GLY A 24 -9.61 -11.30 1.24
C GLY A 24 -10.05 -11.22 2.70
N GLY A 25 -11.10 -11.97 3.04
CA GLY A 25 -11.56 -12.18 4.42
C GLY A 25 -12.68 -11.27 4.91
N ALA A 26 -12.93 -10.13 4.26
CA ALA A 26 -14.04 -9.25 4.59
C ALA A 26 -15.42 -9.82 4.18
N ASP A 27 -15.44 -10.78 3.28
CA ASP A 27 -16.64 -11.45 2.74
C ASP A 27 -17.08 -12.67 3.58
N GLY A 28 -16.36 -12.99 4.66
CA GLY A 28 -16.63 -14.16 5.49
C GLY A 28 -16.09 -15.47 4.89
N ASP A 29 -15.07 -15.40 4.03
CA ASP A 29 -14.36 -16.59 3.53
C ASP A 29 -13.90 -17.49 4.69
N PRO A 30 -14.40 -18.75 4.78
CA PRO A 30 -14.05 -19.66 5.88
C PRO A 30 -12.55 -20.01 5.91
N GLU A 31 -11.85 -19.82 4.81
CA GLU A 31 -10.43 -20.14 4.66
C GLU A 31 -9.51 -19.01 5.13
N THR A 32 -10.06 -17.84 5.46
CA THR A 32 -9.30 -16.65 5.91
C THR A 32 -8.34 -16.97 7.07
N SER A 33 -8.75 -17.86 7.98
CA SER A 33 -7.94 -18.26 9.13
C SER A 33 -6.67 -19.05 8.78
N LYS A 34 -6.56 -19.55 7.54
CA LYS A 34 -5.41 -20.30 7.06
C LYS A 34 -4.30 -19.40 6.51
N TYR A 35 -4.59 -18.13 6.23
CA TYR A 35 -3.60 -17.12 5.85
C TYR A 35 -2.94 -16.50 7.10
N ASP A 36 -1.67 -16.15 6.99
CA ASP A 36 -0.90 -15.37 7.95
C ASP A 36 -1.59 -14.04 8.17
N LYS A 37 -1.65 -13.63 9.46
CA LYS A 37 -2.37 -12.44 9.92
C LYS A 37 -3.83 -12.33 9.46
N ARG A 38 -4.41 -13.39 8.87
CA ARG A 38 -5.73 -13.39 8.24
C ARG A 38 -5.84 -12.38 7.09
N THR A 39 -4.73 -12.12 6.41
CA THR A 39 -4.64 -11.15 5.31
C THR A 39 -4.20 -11.82 4.03
N PHE A 40 -4.87 -11.49 2.93
CA PHE A 40 -4.45 -11.84 1.58
C PHE A 40 -5.16 -10.88 0.60
N LYS A 41 -4.67 -10.82 -0.63
CA LYS A 41 -5.41 -10.22 -1.75
C LYS A 41 -5.64 -11.25 -2.83
N PHE A 42 -6.73 -11.09 -3.55
CA PHE A 42 -7.02 -11.95 -4.69
C PHE A 42 -7.50 -11.13 -5.87
N CYS A 43 -7.38 -11.72 -7.06
CA CYS A 43 -7.94 -11.18 -8.29
C CYS A 43 -8.38 -12.32 -9.21
N SER A 44 -9.50 -12.12 -9.92
CA SER A 44 -10.02 -13.05 -10.94
C SER A 44 -10.04 -12.47 -12.36
N GLY A 45 -9.70 -11.18 -12.51
CA GLY A 45 -9.60 -10.52 -13.80
C GLY A 45 -8.35 -10.95 -14.56
N VAL A 46 -8.49 -11.25 -15.85
CA VAL A 46 -7.33 -11.53 -16.72
C VAL A 46 -6.45 -10.27 -16.81
N GLY A 47 -5.14 -10.46 -16.68
CA GLY A 47 -4.15 -9.39 -16.82
C GLY A 47 -4.03 -8.48 -15.61
N CYS A 48 -4.76 -8.72 -14.51
CA CYS A 48 -4.46 -8.04 -13.27
C CYS A 48 -3.08 -8.46 -12.76
N SER A 49 -2.38 -7.51 -12.14
CA SER A 49 -1.00 -7.70 -11.74
C SER A 49 -0.69 -7.11 -10.38
N ALA A 50 0.36 -7.65 -9.75
CA ALA A 50 0.96 -7.11 -8.54
C ALA A 50 2.47 -6.99 -8.77
N SER A 51 3.04 -5.82 -8.49
CA SER A 51 4.43 -5.49 -8.79
C SER A 51 5.17 -4.94 -7.58
N ILE A 52 6.45 -5.32 -7.44
CA ILE A 52 7.38 -4.73 -6.48
C ILE A 52 8.73 -4.44 -7.15
N GLY A 53 9.40 -3.40 -6.69
CA GLY A 53 10.85 -3.25 -6.83
C GLY A 53 11.54 -3.68 -5.55
N PHE A 54 12.67 -4.38 -5.64
CA PHE A 54 13.43 -4.80 -4.47
C PHE A 54 14.93 -4.83 -4.78
N THR A 55 15.77 -4.70 -3.75
CA THR A 55 17.21 -4.93 -3.88
C THR A 55 17.58 -6.16 -3.07
N GLY A 56 18.16 -7.17 -3.71
CA GLY A 56 18.36 -8.47 -3.08
C GLY A 56 18.99 -9.54 -3.96
N THR A 57 18.96 -10.78 -3.47
CA THR A 57 19.58 -11.96 -4.10
C THR A 57 18.60 -13.14 -4.24
N GLU A 58 17.40 -13.05 -3.69
CA GLU A 58 16.39 -14.10 -3.75
C GLU A 58 15.01 -13.48 -3.52
N VAL A 59 13.98 -13.93 -4.24
CA VAL A 59 12.60 -13.46 -4.08
C VAL A 59 11.62 -14.62 -4.13
N HIS A 60 10.56 -14.53 -3.34
CA HIS A 60 9.49 -15.51 -3.23
C HIS A 60 8.14 -14.82 -3.26
N VAL A 61 7.20 -15.41 -4.01
CA VAL A 61 5.80 -15.00 -4.06
C VAL A 61 5.00 -16.09 -3.36
N VAL A 62 4.39 -15.74 -2.23
CA VAL A 62 3.64 -16.68 -1.40
C VAL A 62 2.16 -16.40 -1.50
N GLY A 63 1.37 -17.46 -1.62
CA GLY A 63 -0.09 -17.37 -1.74
C GLY A 63 -0.78 -18.70 -1.50
N ALA A 64 -1.92 -18.88 -2.15
CA ALA A 64 -2.72 -20.09 -2.00
C ALA A 64 -3.08 -20.71 -3.35
N SER A 65 -3.03 -22.05 -3.39
CA SER A 65 -3.61 -22.87 -4.45
C SER A 65 -4.96 -23.39 -3.94
N ARG A 66 -6.04 -22.76 -4.40
CA ARG A 66 -7.42 -23.00 -3.99
C ARG A 66 -8.20 -23.71 -5.08
N LEU A 67 -9.36 -24.28 -4.74
CA LEU A 67 -10.22 -25.01 -5.69
C LEU A 67 -10.75 -24.14 -6.85
N ASN A 68 -10.53 -22.82 -6.82
CA ASN A 68 -10.87 -21.86 -7.87
C ASN A 68 -9.63 -21.16 -8.46
N SER A 69 -8.42 -21.62 -8.14
CA SER A 69 -7.18 -20.96 -8.55
C SER A 69 -6.89 -21.15 -10.03
N GLY A 70 -6.62 -20.04 -10.71
CA GLY A 70 -6.26 -20.03 -12.13
C GLY A 70 -4.75 -20.05 -12.38
N PRO A 71 -4.36 -20.12 -13.66
CA PRO A 71 -2.97 -19.94 -14.03
C PRO A 71 -2.51 -18.50 -13.84
N PHE A 72 -1.22 -18.35 -13.58
CA PHE A 72 -0.56 -17.05 -13.47
C PHE A 72 0.83 -17.12 -14.11
N GLN A 73 1.49 -15.98 -14.21
CA GLN A 73 2.84 -15.87 -14.73
C GLN A 73 3.61 -14.82 -13.95
N VAL A 74 4.93 -15.01 -13.82
CA VAL A 74 5.80 -14.06 -13.14
C VAL A 74 6.85 -13.54 -14.12
N THR A 75 7.15 -12.24 -14.05
CA THR A 75 8.30 -11.63 -14.69
C THR A 75 9.27 -11.13 -13.64
N VAL A 76 10.56 -11.45 -13.79
CA VAL A 76 11.64 -10.86 -13.00
C VAL A 76 12.64 -10.21 -13.95
N ASP A 77 12.84 -8.90 -13.81
CA ASP A 77 13.69 -8.07 -14.70
C ASP A 77 13.35 -8.22 -16.19
N GLY A 78 12.05 -8.30 -16.48
CA GLY A 78 11.52 -8.53 -17.83
C GLY A 78 11.63 -9.98 -18.32
N ASN A 79 12.29 -10.87 -17.59
CA ASN A 79 12.35 -12.29 -17.93
C ASN A 79 11.07 -12.98 -17.45
N GLN A 80 10.32 -13.54 -18.40
CA GLN A 80 9.01 -14.12 -18.16
C GLN A 80 9.10 -15.63 -17.89
N SER A 81 8.42 -16.10 -16.84
CA SER A 81 8.27 -17.53 -16.55
C SER A 81 7.35 -18.23 -17.55
N ALA A 82 7.36 -19.57 -17.55
CA ALA A 82 6.22 -20.33 -18.09
C ALA A 82 4.94 -20.00 -17.30
N ALA A 83 3.77 -20.36 -17.83
CA ALA A 83 2.54 -20.32 -17.05
C ALA A 83 2.67 -21.27 -15.85
N LEU A 84 2.33 -20.76 -14.68
CA LEU A 84 2.34 -21.44 -13.39
C LEU A 84 0.88 -21.54 -12.89
N GLY A 85 0.67 -22.25 -11.79
CA GLY A 85 -0.65 -22.39 -11.18
C GLY A 85 -1.46 -23.54 -11.78
N THR A 86 -1.89 -24.43 -10.91
CA THR A 86 -2.81 -25.51 -11.21
C THR A 86 -3.97 -25.44 -10.23
N THR A 87 -5.20 -25.65 -10.69
CA THR A 87 -6.32 -25.86 -9.79
C THR A 87 -6.19 -27.24 -9.14
N PRO A 88 -6.10 -27.33 -7.80
CA PRO A 88 -6.21 -28.61 -7.11
C PRO A 88 -7.63 -29.16 -7.26
N THR A 89 -7.76 -30.49 -7.32
CA THR A 89 -9.07 -31.15 -7.50
C THR A 89 -9.71 -31.59 -6.18
N THR A 90 -8.94 -31.64 -5.09
CA THR A 90 -9.40 -32.23 -3.80
C THR A 90 -8.84 -31.56 -2.54
N SER A 91 -7.69 -30.88 -2.59
CA SER A 91 -7.07 -30.25 -1.42
C SER A 91 -6.48 -28.90 -1.76
N GLU A 92 -6.83 -27.88 -0.99
CA GLU A 92 -6.24 -26.56 -1.08
C GLU A 92 -4.92 -26.49 -0.29
N ALA A 93 -4.02 -25.61 -0.72
CA ALA A 93 -2.76 -25.29 -0.05
C ALA A 93 -2.65 -23.79 0.18
N PHE A 94 -2.17 -23.40 1.36
CA PHE A 94 -2.01 -22.01 1.82
C PHE A 94 -0.56 -21.80 2.22
N LYS A 95 -0.08 -20.54 2.23
CA LYS A 95 1.34 -20.22 2.46
C LYS A 95 2.26 -20.98 1.52
N LEU A 96 1.77 -21.21 0.30
CA LEU A 96 2.47 -21.94 -0.74
C LEU A 96 3.40 -20.98 -1.46
N ASP A 97 4.66 -21.38 -1.60
CA ASP A 97 5.62 -20.68 -2.46
C ASP A 97 5.23 -20.89 -3.92
N LEU A 98 4.47 -19.93 -4.46
CA LEU A 98 3.92 -19.98 -5.82
C LEU A 98 5.02 -19.79 -6.86
N PHE A 99 6.05 -19.03 -6.51
CA PHE A 99 7.19 -18.75 -7.34
C PHE A 99 8.38 -18.32 -6.49
N ASN A 100 9.57 -18.84 -6.80
CA ASN A 100 10.82 -18.37 -6.24
C ASN A 100 11.92 -18.28 -7.28
N GLN A 101 12.89 -17.40 -7.03
CA GLN A 101 14.06 -17.25 -7.88
C GLN A 101 15.25 -16.69 -7.11
N THR A 102 16.43 -17.30 -7.30
CA THR A 102 17.73 -16.74 -6.89
C THR A 102 18.25 -15.81 -8.00
N LEU A 103 18.83 -14.69 -7.59
CA LEU A 103 19.26 -13.59 -8.44
C LEU A 103 20.69 -13.16 -8.06
N ALA A 104 21.36 -12.47 -8.98
CA ALA A 104 22.60 -11.77 -8.63
C ALA A 104 22.29 -10.60 -7.69
N THR A 105 23.21 -10.21 -6.82
CA THR A 105 23.02 -9.02 -5.98
C THR A 105 22.74 -7.79 -6.85
N GLY A 106 21.59 -7.15 -6.63
CA GLY A 106 21.22 -5.95 -7.35
C GLY A 106 19.80 -5.52 -7.08
N THR A 107 19.37 -4.46 -7.79
CA THR A 107 17.98 -4.02 -7.82
C THR A 107 17.24 -4.77 -8.91
N HIS A 108 16.06 -5.25 -8.57
CA HIS A 108 15.21 -6.10 -9.40
C HIS A 108 13.77 -5.60 -9.41
N ALA A 109 13.04 -5.97 -10.45
CA ALA A 109 11.61 -5.75 -10.57
C ALA A 109 10.87 -7.08 -10.74
N LEU A 110 9.94 -7.37 -9.84
CA LEU A 110 9.04 -8.52 -9.93
C LEU A 110 7.64 -8.05 -10.29
N THR A 111 6.98 -8.76 -11.20
CA THR A 111 5.53 -8.63 -11.43
C THR A 111 4.91 -10.01 -11.59
N ILE A 112 3.80 -10.25 -10.90
CA ILE A 112 2.93 -11.41 -11.11
C ILE A 112 1.67 -10.99 -11.87
N PHE A 113 1.23 -11.81 -12.83
CA PHE A 113 0.07 -11.58 -13.68
C PHE A 113 -0.92 -12.74 -13.56
N ASN A 114 -2.20 -12.44 -13.43
CA ASN A 114 -3.26 -13.44 -13.58
C ASN A 114 -3.52 -13.71 -15.07
N LEU A 115 -3.52 -14.99 -15.47
CA LEU A 115 -3.71 -15.39 -16.87
C LEU A 115 -5.17 -15.77 -17.17
N PRO A 116 -5.56 -15.90 -18.46
CA PRO A 116 -6.82 -16.54 -18.80
C PRO A 116 -6.93 -17.93 -18.17
N PRO A 117 -8.11 -18.33 -17.67
CA PRO A 117 -8.31 -19.66 -17.09
C PRO A 117 -8.00 -20.76 -18.11
N TRP A 118 -7.61 -21.94 -17.62
CA TRP A 118 -7.37 -23.09 -18.49
C TRP A 118 -8.65 -23.44 -19.28
N PRO A 119 -8.56 -23.80 -20.57
CA PRO A 119 -9.75 -24.09 -21.40
C PRO A 119 -10.66 -25.17 -20.81
N ASP A 120 -10.08 -26.15 -20.11
CA ASP A 120 -10.81 -27.25 -19.50
C ASP A 120 -11.52 -26.87 -18.20
N ASN A 121 -11.11 -25.78 -17.55
CA ASN A 121 -11.69 -25.28 -16.30
C ASN A 121 -11.89 -23.75 -16.33
N PRO A 122 -12.85 -23.24 -17.11
CA PRO A 122 -13.03 -21.79 -17.31
C PRO A 122 -13.49 -21.04 -16.04
N GLY A 123 -13.90 -21.74 -14.98
CA GLY A 123 -14.27 -21.16 -13.69
C GLY A 123 -13.10 -20.89 -12.75
N ASP A 124 -11.91 -21.45 -13.04
CA ASP A 124 -10.74 -21.38 -12.17
C ASP A 124 -9.84 -20.23 -12.63
N SER A 125 -10.12 -19.03 -12.12
CA SER A 125 -9.50 -17.79 -12.59
C SER A 125 -8.83 -16.97 -11.49
N TYR A 126 -8.79 -17.46 -10.26
CA TYR A 126 -8.32 -16.69 -9.12
C TYR A 126 -6.82 -16.81 -8.90
N LEU A 127 -6.13 -15.68 -8.78
CA LEU A 127 -4.80 -15.58 -8.20
C LEU A 127 -4.93 -15.09 -6.75
N ASN A 128 -4.43 -15.86 -5.79
CA ASN A 128 -4.37 -15.48 -4.38
C ASN A 128 -2.92 -15.13 -4.01
N LEU A 129 -2.70 -13.90 -3.53
CA LEU A 129 -1.41 -13.40 -3.05
C LEU A 129 -1.51 -13.11 -1.55
N GLU A 130 -0.58 -13.67 -0.78
CA GLU A 130 -0.57 -13.53 0.68
C GLU A 130 0.56 -12.61 1.13
N TYR A 131 1.80 -12.90 0.73
CA TYR A 131 2.94 -12.03 0.95
C TYR A 131 4.05 -12.28 -0.07
N ILE A 132 4.93 -11.30 -0.22
CA ILE A 132 6.16 -11.40 -1.00
C ILE A 132 7.32 -11.20 -0.04
N TRP A 133 8.36 -12.02 -0.14
CA TRP A 133 9.56 -11.83 0.65
C TRP A 133 10.81 -11.99 -0.18
N TRP A 134 11.88 -11.31 0.22
CA TRP A 134 13.17 -11.37 -0.46
C TRP A 134 14.32 -11.33 0.53
N LYS A 135 15.48 -11.81 0.09
CA LYS A 135 16.74 -11.65 0.82
C LYS A 135 17.48 -10.43 0.30
N THR A 136 17.90 -9.54 1.20
CA THR A 136 18.82 -8.45 0.91
C THR A 136 20.17 -8.74 1.54
N ASP A 137 21.24 -8.44 0.83
CA ASP A 137 22.56 -8.34 1.45
C ASP A 137 22.55 -7.17 2.44
N THR A 138 23.27 -7.32 3.54
CA THR A 138 23.44 -6.26 4.53
C THR A 138 24.81 -6.33 5.18
N ASP A 139 25.36 -5.15 5.49
CA ASP A 139 26.57 -5.01 6.29
C ASP A 139 26.31 -5.24 7.78
N SER A 140 25.05 -5.15 8.21
CA SER A 140 24.62 -5.25 9.60
C SER A 140 23.45 -6.23 9.76
N PRO A 141 23.65 -7.38 10.42
CA PRO A 141 22.58 -8.36 10.64
C PRO A 141 21.65 -7.99 11.80
N THR A 142 21.87 -6.85 12.46
CA THR A 142 21.09 -6.42 13.63
C THR A 142 20.19 -5.26 13.27
N ASP A 143 19.04 -5.18 13.92
CA ASP A 143 18.07 -4.10 13.77
C ASP A 143 17.89 -3.34 15.08
N VAL A 144 17.64 -2.04 15.00
CA VAL A 144 17.20 -1.19 16.11
C VAL A 144 15.81 -0.64 15.77
N ARG A 145 14.93 -0.63 16.78
CA ARG A 145 13.61 -0.02 16.69
C ARG A 145 13.68 1.42 17.19
N LEU A 146 13.17 2.34 16.39
CA LEU A 146 12.87 3.72 16.77
C LEU A 146 11.37 3.79 17.02
N GLN A 147 10.98 4.09 18.26
CA GLN A 147 9.56 4.16 18.64
C GLN A 147 8.99 5.55 18.40
N ASP A 148 7.75 5.62 17.92
CA ASP A 148 7.03 6.86 17.58
C ASP A 148 6.94 7.87 18.74
N ASP A 149 6.81 7.39 19.98
CA ASP A 149 6.64 8.21 21.18
C ASP A 149 7.98 8.67 21.80
N THR A 150 9.10 8.41 21.13
CA THR A 150 10.44 8.80 21.58
C THR A 150 10.95 10.06 20.86
N PRO A 151 11.97 10.74 21.41
CA PRO A 151 12.61 11.87 20.73
C PRO A 151 13.26 11.55 19.37
N ALA A 152 13.29 10.28 18.94
CA ALA A 152 13.73 9.91 17.61
C ALA A 152 12.79 10.42 16.51
N PHE A 153 11.51 10.62 16.83
CA PHE A 153 10.51 11.20 15.94
C PHE A 153 10.22 12.67 16.28
N SER A 154 10.00 13.47 15.24
CA SER A 154 9.52 14.84 15.31
C SER A 154 8.28 15.00 14.46
N TYR A 155 7.21 15.53 15.05
CA TYR A 155 5.91 15.71 14.42
C TYR A 155 5.60 17.19 14.23
N GLN A 156 5.28 17.61 13.00
CA GLN A 156 5.02 19.01 12.66
C GLN A 156 3.74 19.20 11.82
N PRO A 157 2.93 20.25 12.11
CA PRO A 157 2.89 20.93 13.39
C PRO A 157 2.43 19.94 14.48
N VAL A 158 2.94 20.06 15.71
CA VAL A 158 2.62 19.14 16.83
C VAL A 158 1.10 18.99 17.02
N THR A 159 0.33 20.08 16.85
CA THR A 159 -1.13 20.08 17.01
C THR A 159 -1.89 19.29 15.95
N ALA A 160 -1.25 18.87 14.86
CA ALA A 160 -1.87 18.06 13.81
C ALA A 160 -1.81 16.56 14.09
N TRP A 161 -1.07 16.14 15.12
CA TRP A 161 -0.84 14.75 15.45
C TRP A 161 -1.51 14.38 16.77
N ASN A 162 -2.25 13.28 16.75
CA ASN A 162 -2.89 12.72 17.92
C ASN A 162 -2.20 11.40 18.31
N SER A 163 -1.77 11.30 19.57
CA SER A 163 -1.21 10.09 20.16
C SER A 163 -2.19 9.29 21.02
N ASP A 164 -3.37 9.86 21.32
CA ASP A 164 -4.47 9.11 21.92
C ASP A 164 -5.29 8.41 20.82
N LEU A 165 -4.92 7.15 20.59
CA LEU A 165 -5.53 6.29 19.58
C LEU A 165 -6.64 5.39 20.14
N THR A 166 -7.12 5.63 21.37
CA THR A 166 -8.15 4.80 22.01
C THR A 166 -9.43 4.66 21.18
N ASN A 167 -9.79 5.70 20.44
CA ASN A 167 -10.97 5.71 19.54
C ASN A 167 -10.76 4.91 18.25
N LEU A 168 -9.53 4.55 17.89
CA LEU A 168 -9.26 3.75 16.71
C LEU A 168 -9.42 2.25 16.97
N ASN A 169 -9.43 1.81 18.24
CA ASN A 169 -9.57 0.40 18.65
C ASN A 169 -8.65 -0.55 17.84
N LEU A 170 -7.35 -0.24 17.80
CA LEU A 170 -6.35 -0.96 16.99
C LEU A 170 -5.47 -1.85 17.87
N PRO A 171 -5.88 -3.10 18.16
CA PRO A 171 -5.00 -4.07 18.77
C PRO A 171 -3.90 -4.40 17.76
N GLY A 172 -2.68 -3.94 17.99
CA GLY A 172 -1.55 -4.26 17.11
C GLY A 172 -0.49 -3.19 16.96
N PHE A 173 -0.71 -1.97 17.48
CA PHE A 173 0.37 -1.01 17.64
C PHE A 173 1.41 -1.54 18.62
N ASP A 174 2.68 -1.43 18.23
CA ASP A 174 3.78 -1.82 19.08
C ASP A 174 3.87 -0.93 20.32
N ALA A 175 4.27 -1.50 21.46
CA ALA A 175 4.29 -0.83 22.76
C ALA A 175 2.96 -0.15 23.19
N GLY A 176 1.86 -0.32 22.44
CA GLY A 176 0.60 0.39 22.66
C GLY A 176 0.64 1.88 22.32
N THR A 177 1.62 2.33 21.52
CA THR A 177 1.80 3.74 21.14
C THR A 177 1.59 3.92 19.64
N GLY A 178 1.20 5.11 19.22
CA GLY A 178 1.07 5.45 17.81
C GLY A 178 0.72 6.92 17.64
N HIS A 179 1.06 7.48 16.47
CA HIS A 179 0.72 8.85 16.11
C HIS A 179 -0.13 8.88 14.84
N ALA A 180 -1.27 9.56 14.89
CA ALA A 180 -2.20 9.67 13.77
C ALA A 180 -2.41 11.12 13.34
N THR A 181 -2.61 11.36 12.05
CA THR A 181 -3.02 12.66 11.52
C THR A 181 -3.96 12.52 10.33
N SER A 182 -4.95 13.41 10.25
CA SER A 182 -5.78 13.63 9.05
C SER A 182 -5.55 15.01 8.42
N GLN A 183 -4.53 15.73 8.88
CA GLN A 183 -4.21 17.06 8.39
C GLN A 183 -3.24 16.97 7.20
N SER A 184 -3.68 17.44 6.04
CA SER A 184 -2.82 17.53 4.86
C SER A 184 -1.61 18.43 5.10
N GLY A 185 -0.43 17.93 4.73
CA GLY A 185 0.85 18.60 4.92
C GLY A 185 1.49 18.41 6.30
N ALA A 186 0.84 17.72 7.24
CA ALA A 186 1.48 17.35 8.49
C ALA A 186 2.63 16.35 8.23
N THR A 187 3.75 16.50 8.93
CA THR A 187 4.94 15.69 8.75
C THR A 187 5.36 14.95 10.01
N ALA A 188 5.88 13.74 9.80
CA ALA A 188 6.67 12.99 10.78
C ALA A 188 8.09 12.86 10.23
N ILE A 189 9.09 13.20 11.04
CA ILE A 189 10.49 13.25 10.65
C ILE A 189 11.30 12.45 11.66
N PHE A 190 12.15 11.55 11.19
CA PHE A 190 13.10 10.84 12.03
C PHE A 190 14.43 10.68 11.30
N ALA A 191 15.50 10.50 12.08
CA ALA A 191 16.84 10.30 11.54
C ALA A 191 17.44 9.00 12.06
N PHE A 192 18.31 8.38 11.27
CA PHE A 192 19.00 7.15 11.61
C PHE A 192 20.36 7.09 10.94
N VAL A 193 21.22 6.18 11.40
CA VAL A 193 22.52 5.91 10.78
C VAL A 193 22.53 4.49 10.22
N GLY A 194 22.86 4.30 8.95
CA GLY A 194 22.98 2.95 8.37
C GLY A 194 22.48 2.86 6.93
N ASP A 195 22.24 1.64 6.46
CA ASP A 195 21.98 1.36 5.05
C ASP A 195 20.50 1.09 4.71
N ARG A 196 19.62 1.03 5.73
CA ARG A 196 18.22 0.65 5.56
C ARG A 196 17.28 1.26 6.58
N VAL A 197 16.02 1.33 6.19
CA VAL A 197 14.89 1.72 7.02
C VAL A 197 13.62 1.00 6.57
N ALA A 198 12.82 0.57 7.54
CA ALA A 198 11.44 0.12 7.37
C ALA A 198 10.54 0.93 8.30
N LEU A 199 9.47 1.53 7.78
CA LEU A 199 8.49 2.27 8.57
C LEU A 199 7.20 1.45 8.69
N TYR A 200 6.64 1.42 9.89
CA TYR A 200 5.42 0.70 10.22
C TYR A 200 4.31 1.66 10.67
N GLY A 201 3.09 1.29 10.32
CA GLY A 201 1.87 2.00 10.68
C GLY A 201 0.65 1.12 10.45
N ALA A 202 -0.52 1.75 10.30
CA ALA A 202 -1.76 1.06 10.00
C ALA A 202 -2.26 1.32 8.57
N ILE A 203 -2.96 0.34 8.04
CA ILE A 203 -3.67 0.36 6.75
C ILE A 203 -5.15 0.08 6.96
N GLY A 204 -6.00 0.47 6.01
CA GLY A 204 -7.42 0.11 6.00
C GLY A 204 -8.30 1.16 5.34
N SER A 205 -9.61 1.03 5.46
CA SER A 205 -10.61 1.90 4.81
C SER A 205 -10.45 3.40 5.13
N GLN A 206 -9.88 3.73 6.29
CA GLN A 206 -9.59 5.10 6.73
C GLN A 206 -8.15 5.54 6.44
N GLY A 207 -7.35 4.72 5.76
CA GLY A 207 -6.03 5.10 5.29
C GLY A 207 -6.10 6.23 4.26
N GLY A 208 -4.99 6.94 4.11
CA GLY A 208 -4.86 8.08 3.21
C GLY A 208 -3.58 8.05 2.40
N LEU A 209 -3.48 8.94 1.41
CA LEU A 209 -2.22 9.15 0.70
C LEU A 209 -1.20 9.79 1.64
N TYR A 210 0.06 9.42 1.43
CA TYR A 210 1.20 10.05 2.07
C TYR A 210 2.40 10.02 1.12
N THR A 211 3.36 10.87 1.38
CA THR A 211 4.63 10.87 0.67
C THR A 211 5.78 10.62 1.61
N VAL A 212 6.81 9.93 1.13
CA VAL A 212 8.05 9.72 1.87
C VAL A 212 9.22 10.26 1.05
N GLN A 213 10.13 10.96 1.72
CA GLN A 213 11.38 11.43 1.18
C GLN A 213 12.51 10.99 2.12
N VAL A 214 13.54 10.33 1.55
CA VAL A 214 14.79 10.04 2.27
C VAL A 214 15.81 11.09 1.83
N ASP A 215 16.39 11.76 2.81
CA ASP A 215 17.31 12.90 2.64
C ASP A 215 16.72 13.95 1.68
N ASN A 216 17.51 14.40 0.70
CA ASN A 216 17.07 15.28 -0.38
C ASN A 216 16.76 14.49 -1.66
N GLY A 217 16.48 13.19 -1.53
CA GLY A 217 16.15 12.31 -2.65
C GLY A 217 14.76 12.55 -3.23
N SER A 218 14.36 11.66 -4.15
CA SER A 218 13.04 11.69 -4.78
C SER A 218 11.92 11.45 -3.77
N VAL A 219 10.80 12.14 -3.96
CA VAL A 219 9.58 11.96 -3.16
C VAL A 219 8.78 10.81 -3.76
N SER A 220 8.47 9.80 -2.93
CA SER A 220 7.61 8.67 -3.30
C SER A 220 6.23 8.82 -2.69
N THR A 221 5.17 8.49 -3.43
CA THR A 221 3.77 8.56 -2.96
C THR A 221 3.24 7.16 -2.72
N PHE A 222 2.52 6.99 -1.60
CA PHE A 222 1.94 5.73 -1.18
C PHE A 222 0.51 5.94 -0.67
N ASN A 223 -0.25 4.86 -0.50
CA ASN A 223 -1.64 4.90 -0.04
C ASN A 223 -1.93 3.79 0.98
N THR A 224 -2.21 4.14 2.24
CA THR A 224 -2.63 3.15 3.24
C THR A 224 -4.11 2.76 3.13
N ASN A 225 -4.86 3.36 2.19
CA ASN A 225 -6.23 2.97 1.88
C ASN A 225 -6.26 1.74 0.97
N ILE A 226 -6.61 0.57 1.51
CA ILE A 226 -6.51 -0.70 0.77
C ILE A 226 -7.84 -1.27 0.30
N ASP A 227 -8.92 -1.03 1.04
CA ASP A 227 -10.30 -1.44 0.69
C ASP A 227 -11.28 -0.75 1.66
N VAL A 228 -12.48 -0.40 1.20
CA VAL A 228 -13.52 0.25 2.02
C VAL A 228 -14.13 -0.67 3.08
N THR A 229 -14.01 -1.99 2.89
CA THR A 229 -14.53 -3.01 3.81
C THR A 229 -13.49 -3.49 4.83
N PHE A 230 -12.21 -3.12 4.63
CA PHE A 230 -11.14 -3.53 5.51
C PHE A 230 -11.03 -2.56 6.70
N GLU A 231 -11.22 -3.08 7.90
CA GLU A 231 -10.98 -2.33 9.13
C GLU A 231 -9.50 -1.95 9.24
N LEU A 232 -9.21 -0.91 10.02
CA LEU A 232 -7.82 -0.49 10.23
C LEU A 232 -7.03 -1.64 10.89
N SER A 233 -5.85 -1.94 10.35
CA SER A 233 -4.92 -2.97 10.84
C SER A 233 -3.54 -2.37 11.02
N ALA A 234 -3.00 -2.44 12.23
CA ALA A 234 -1.68 -1.91 12.61
C ALA A 234 -0.54 -2.91 12.32
N GLY A 235 0.71 -2.47 12.51
CA GLY A 235 1.90 -3.31 12.34
C GLY A 235 2.22 -3.67 10.89
N GLN A 236 1.84 -2.78 9.96
CA GLN A 236 2.03 -2.98 8.52
C GLN A 236 3.19 -2.14 8.01
N MET A 237 4.04 -2.72 7.16
CA MET A 237 5.12 -2.00 6.52
C MET A 237 4.54 -1.02 5.51
N ILE A 238 4.72 0.28 5.77
CA ILE A 238 4.23 1.38 4.95
C ILE A 238 5.35 2.10 4.20
N PHE A 239 6.62 1.86 4.55
CA PHE A 239 7.74 2.31 3.74
C PHE A 239 8.95 1.41 3.94
N TYR A 240 9.78 1.27 2.90
CA TYR A 240 11.03 0.54 2.96
C TYR A 240 12.06 1.18 2.03
N ALA A 241 13.29 1.31 2.50
CA ALA A 241 14.45 1.62 1.68
C ALA A 241 15.65 0.84 2.20
N ASN A 242 16.50 0.36 1.29
CA ASN A 242 17.74 -0.33 1.60
C ASN A 242 18.84 0.07 0.61
N SER A 243 20.05 -0.46 0.85
CA SER A 243 21.23 -0.13 0.04
C SER A 243 21.49 1.38 -0.03
N LEU A 244 21.14 2.09 1.04
CA LEU A 244 21.42 3.51 1.18
C LEU A 244 22.94 3.70 1.37
N PRO A 245 23.53 4.79 0.86
CA PRO A 245 24.94 5.08 1.09
C PRO A 245 25.23 5.13 2.60
N PRO A 246 26.32 4.52 3.10
CA PRO A 246 26.61 4.52 4.54
C PRO A 246 26.64 5.93 5.12
N GLY A 247 25.88 6.18 6.18
CA GLY A 247 25.91 7.46 6.89
C GLY A 247 24.60 7.79 7.59
N ASN A 248 24.44 9.08 7.87
CA ASN A 248 23.24 9.63 8.50
C ASN A 248 22.18 9.88 7.43
N HIS A 249 20.97 9.41 7.70
CA HIS A 249 19.80 9.64 6.86
C HIS A 249 18.69 10.31 7.66
N THR A 250 17.87 11.08 6.95
CA THR A 250 16.62 11.65 7.47
C THR A 250 15.46 11.16 6.62
N VAL A 251 14.41 10.67 7.25
CA VAL A 251 13.16 10.31 6.58
C VAL A 251 12.12 11.36 6.92
N THR A 252 11.53 11.98 5.90
CA THR A 252 10.38 12.88 6.02
C THR A 252 9.15 12.21 5.44
N VAL A 253 8.14 11.96 6.28
CA VAL A 253 6.84 11.44 5.89
C VAL A 253 5.84 12.59 5.93
N THR A 254 5.07 12.80 4.86
CA THR A 254 4.07 13.87 4.78
C THR A 254 2.69 13.29 4.50
N ALA A 255 1.71 13.60 5.35
CA ALA A 255 0.33 13.21 5.14
C ALA A 255 -0.30 14.00 3.98
N LYS A 256 -1.01 13.29 3.09
CA LYS A 256 -1.71 13.84 1.92
C LYS A 256 -3.16 13.31 1.80
N PRO A 257 -3.95 13.23 2.89
CA PRO A 257 -5.32 12.73 2.81
C PRO A 257 -6.14 13.52 1.79
N VAL A 258 -7.02 12.83 1.05
CA VAL A 258 -7.91 13.45 0.05
C VAL A 258 -9.29 13.79 0.64
N SER A 259 -9.59 13.34 1.86
CA SER A 259 -10.78 13.71 2.62
C SER A 259 -10.50 13.75 4.12
N VAL A 260 -11.40 14.34 4.90
CA VAL A 260 -11.28 14.43 6.37
C VAL A 260 -11.46 13.10 7.10
N THR A 261 -11.94 12.06 6.41
CA THR A 261 -12.11 10.71 6.96
C THR A 261 -10.90 9.83 6.72
N GLN A 262 -9.88 10.35 6.03
CA GLN A 262 -8.64 9.64 5.75
C GLN A 262 -7.51 10.16 6.63
N GLY A 263 -6.61 9.27 7.03
CA GLY A 263 -5.47 9.61 7.84
C GLY A 263 -4.23 8.76 7.57
N LEU A 264 -3.14 9.23 8.11
CA LEU A 264 -1.87 8.51 8.22
C LEU A 264 -1.64 8.16 9.68
N THR A 265 -1.13 6.96 9.93
CA THR A 265 -0.68 6.52 11.25
C THR A 265 0.79 6.09 11.18
N ILE A 266 1.52 6.35 12.25
CA ILE A 266 2.93 5.98 12.45
C ILE A 266 3.02 5.21 13.77
N ASP A 267 3.69 4.06 13.75
CA ASP A 267 3.88 3.17 14.91
C ASP A 267 5.36 3.11 15.32
N TYR A 268 6.23 2.64 14.42
CA TYR A 268 7.67 2.62 14.66
C TYR A 268 8.45 2.53 13.36
N ALA A 269 9.76 2.74 13.45
CA ALA A 269 10.68 2.40 12.38
C ALA A 269 11.68 1.32 12.83
N ILE A 270 12.11 0.47 11.91
CA ILE A 270 13.24 -0.43 12.07
C ILE A 270 14.38 0.10 11.19
N VAL A 271 15.57 0.21 11.75
CA VAL A 271 16.78 0.70 11.10
C VAL A 271 17.97 -0.21 11.42
N ASP A 272 19.08 -0.04 10.70
CA ASP A 272 20.33 -0.76 10.99
C ASP A 272 20.75 -0.62 12.47
N GLY A 273 20.94 -1.75 13.15
CA GLY A 273 21.28 -1.77 14.57
C GLY A 273 22.75 -1.53 14.91
N THR A 274 23.71 -1.77 14.01
CA THR A 274 25.15 -1.67 14.33
C THR A 274 25.56 -0.24 14.64
N GLN A 275 24.97 0.75 13.95
CA GLN A 275 25.30 2.16 14.10
C GLN A 275 24.31 2.92 15.00
N ASN A 276 23.11 2.38 15.22
CA ASN A 276 22.08 2.99 16.08
C ASN A 276 22.01 2.41 17.51
N SER A 277 22.84 1.43 17.87
CA SER A 277 22.88 0.86 19.23
C SER A 277 23.54 1.77 20.30
N VAL A 278 23.93 3.00 19.95
CA VAL A 278 24.65 3.92 20.87
C VAL A 278 23.70 4.88 21.59
N THR A 279 22.71 4.37 22.33
CA THR A 279 21.99 5.15 23.37
C THR A 279 21.38 4.24 24.44
N SER A 280 22.23 3.68 25.29
CA SER A 280 21.84 3.39 26.68
C SER A 280 22.95 3.87 27.60
N PRO A 281 22.86 5.09 28.18
CA PRO A 281 23.79 5.46 29.23
C PRO A 281 23.50 4.58 30.44
N THR A 282 24.36 3.59 30.68
CA THR A 282 24.45 2.93 31.98
C THR A 282 24.80 4.01 33.02
N PRO A 283 24.04 4.17 34.12
CA PRO A 283 24.36 5.17 35.12
C PRO A 283 25.59 4.71 35.91
N THR A 284 26.78 5.20 35.55
CA THR A 284 27.94 5.15 36.44
C THR A 284 27.86 6.31 37.43
N PRO A 285 27.80 6.06 38.75
CA PRO A 285 27.72 7.11 39.73
C PRO A 285 29.13 7.64 40.00
N HIS A 286 29.53 8.77 39.42
CA HIS A 286 30.75 9.47 39.85
C HIS A 286 30.51 10.97 40.00
N SER A 287 30.52 11.35 41.29
CA SER A 287 30.89 12.60 41.94
C SER A 287 31.10 13.86 41.11
N GLY A 288 30.42 14.91 41.58
CA GLY A 288 30.25 16.18 40.87
C GLY A 288 31.52 17.00 40.70
N THR A 289 31.47 17.77 39.62
CA THR A 289 32.05 19.11 39.50
C THR A 289 31.12 19.97 38.64
N THR A 290 30.87 21.17 39.12
CA THR A 290 29.90 22.17 38.65
C THR A 290 30.33 22.92 37.38
N LEU A 291 29.31 23.52 36.73
CA LEU A 291 29.29 24.57 35.68
C LEU A 291 29.39 24.06 34.22
N SER A 292 28.64 24.57 33.24
CA SER A 292 27.99 25.88 33.11
C SER A 292 26.66 25.85 32.35
N SER A 293 25.73 26.70 32.78
CA SER A 293 24.50 27.10 32.09
C SER A 293 24.75 27.78 30.72
N ALA A 294 24.36 27.11 29.64
CA ALA A 294 24.02 27.65 28.32
C ALA A 294 23.38 26.47 27.55
N VAL A 295 22.10 26.40 27.20
CA VAL A 295 21.30 27.34 26.42
C VAL A 295 19.84 27.22 26.88
N ARG A 296 19.37 28.21 27.65
CA ARG A 296 17.95 28.59 27.72
C ARG A 296 17.88 30.07 27.39
N SER A 297 17.04 30.41 26.41
CA SER A 297 16.59 31.73 25.92
C SER A 297 16.52 31.60 24.40
N GLY A 298 15.40 31.78 23.70
CA GLY A 298 14.14 32.48 23.96
C GLY A 298 13.76 33.16 22.63
N ILE A 299 12.47 33.29 22.29
CA ILE A 299 11.72 34.54 22.05
C ILE A 299 10.45 34.16 21.24
N ILE A 300 9.23 34.71 21.37
CA ILE A 300 8.50 35.58 22.31
C ILE A 300 7.01 35.42 21.94
N ALA A 301 6.13 35.57 22.94
CA ALA A 301 4.71 35.81 22.80
C ALA A 301 4.39 37.04 21.93
N ALA A 302 3.72 36.85 20.78
CA ALA A 302 2.98 37.91 20.07
C ALA A 302 2.00 37.32 19.04
N ALA A 303 0.88 36.72 19.46
CA ALA A 303 -0.24 36.43 18.54
C ALA A 303 -1.63 36.30 19.21
N VAL A 304 -1.81 36.70 20.47
CA VAL A 304 -3.12 36.58 21.16
C VAL A 304 -4.10 37.72 20.81
N VAL A 305 -3.66 38.75 20.07
CA VAL A 305 -4.53 39.92 19.74
C VAL A 305 -5.02 39.92 18.28
N VAL A 306 -4.48 39.08 17.39
CA VAL A 306 -4.95 38.98 15.99
C VAL A 306 -6.06 37.93 15.83
N GLY A 307 -6.08 36.89 16.67
CA GLY A 307 -7.10 35.83 16.63
C GLY A 307 -8.51 36.28 17.05
N ILE A 308 -8.62 37.24 17.98
CA ILE A 308 -9.93 37.70 18.49
C ILE A 308 -10.62 38.61 17.47
N SER A 309 -9.87 39.39 16.69
CA SER A 309 -10.39 40.27 15.64
C SER A 309 -10.95 39.48 14.44
N ALA A 310 -10.29 38.38 14.07
CA ALA A 310 -10.73 37.51 12.99
C ALA A 310 -11.99 36.70 13.37
N LEU A 311 -12.08 36.25 14.62
CA LEU A 311 -13.26 35.52 15.12
C LEU A 311 -14.50 36.42 15.21
N ALA A 312 -14.35 37.69 15.60
CA ALA A 312 -15.45 38.65 15.61
C ALA A 312 -15.96 39.00 14.20
N LEU A 313 -15.08 39.06 13.20
CA LEU A 313 -15.46 39.31 11.80
C LEU A 313 -16.23 38.12 11.20
N VAL A 314 -15.82 36.89 11.53
CA VAL A 314 -16.51 35.65 11.10
C VAL A 314 -17.89 35.52 11.75
N VAL A 315 -18.04 35.84 13.03
CA VAL A 315 -19.35 35.82 13.70
C VAL A 315 -20.27 36.91 13.14
N TYR A 316 -19.75 38.10 12.84
CA TYR A 316 -20.55 39.17 12.22
C TYR A 316 -21.02 38.83 10.80
N THR A 317 -20.19 38.16 9.98
CA THR A 317 -20.61 37.75 8.62
C THR A 317 -21.58 36.57 8.64
N LEU A 318 -21.45 35.63 9.58
CA LEU A 318 -22.33 34.48 9.70
C LEU A 318 -23.70 34.81 10.31
N TYR A 319 -23.78 35.79 11.22
CA TYR A 319 -25.00 36.06 11.98
C TYR A 319 -25.58 37.47 11.79
N GLY A 320 -24.82 38.41 11.21
CA GLY A 320 -25.19 39.84 11.18
C GLY A 320 -25.86 40.35 9.91
N ARG A 321 -26.00 39.54 8.84
CA ARG A 321 -26.65 40.02 7.61
C ARG A 321 -28.14 39.66 7.55
N PRO A 322 -29.06 40.64 7.60
CA PRO A 322 -30.48 40.38 7.37
C PRO A 322 -30.68 39.82 5.96
N ARG A 323 -31.40 38.70 5.88
CA ARG A 323 -31.68 37.94 4.67
C ARG A 323 -32.47 38.78 3.67
N HIS A 324 -31.79 39.40 2.71
CA HIS A 324 -32.43 39.89 1.49
C HIS A 324 -32.53 38.75 0.47
N ARG A 325 -33.77 38.33 0.17
CA ARG A 325 -34.13 37.47 -0.96
C ARG A 325 -33.87 38.18 -2.29
N ALA A 326 -33.12 37.54 -3.20
CA ALA A 326 -33.21 37.73 -4.65
C ALA A 326 -32.59 36.49 -5.33
N LYS A 327 -33.42 35.61 -5.94
CA LYS A 327 -33.68 35.44 -7.38
C LYS A 327 -32.48 34.91 -8.20
N LEU A 328 -32.66 33.69 -8.71
CA LEU A 328 -31.80 32.96 -9.65
C LEU A 328 -31.77 33.62 -11.04
N PRO A 329 -30.62 33.57 -11.73
CA PRO A 329 -30.57 33.55 -13.19
C PRO A 329 -29.94 32.26 -13.75
N GLU A 330 -30.73 31.62 -14.60
CA GLU A 330 -30.45 31.10 -15.95
C GLU A 330 -29.05 30.58 -16.34
N GLU A 331 -29.13 29.35 -16.85
CA GLU A 331 -28.26 28.48 -17.65
C GLU A 331 -27.32 29.17 -18.65
N ILE A 332 -26.05 28.75 -18.66
CA ILE A 332 -25.17 28.77 -19.84
C ILE A 332 -24.40 27.44 -19.88
N ASP A 333 -24.73 26.66 -20.91
CA ASP A 333 -24.01 25.53 -21.46
C ASP A 333 -22.67 26.00 -22.06
N MET A 334 -21.57 25.24 -21.86
CA MET A 334 -20.50 25.03 -22.85
C MET A 334 -19.27 24.28 -22.28
N LEU A 335 -19.04 23.13 -22.93
CA LEU A 335 -17.78 22.55 -23.39
C LEU A 335 -16.94 21.71 -22.42
N GLU A 336 -16.94 20.41 -22.73
CA GLU A 336 -15.94 19.40 -22.41
C GLU A 336 -14.52 19.88 -22.75
N GLU A 337 -13.58 19.68 -21.82
CA GLU A 337 -12.17 19.50 -22.18
C GLU A 337 -11.63 18.29 -21.42
N SER A 338 -11.17 17.32 -22.20
CA SER A 338 -10.66 16.02 -21.80
C SER A 338 -9.40 16.13 -20.95
N THR A 339 -9.38 15.42 -19.83
CA THR A 339 -8.21 15.20 -18.98
C THR A 339 -7.27 14.16 -19.61
N ASN A 340 -6.19 14.62 -20.26
CA ASN A 340 -5.05 13.77 -20.56
C ASN A 340 -4.15 13.67 -19.33
N GLY A 341 -4.24 12.54 -18.63
CA GLY A 341 -3.29 12.16 -17.57
C GLY A 341 -1.93 11.81 -18.18
N ILE A 342 -0.92 12.62 -17.83
CA ILE A 342 0.48 12.40 -18.22
C ILE A 342 1.13 11.49 -17.17
N HIS A 343 1.54 10.31 -17.60
CA HIS A 343 2.47 9.39 -16.91
C HIS A 343 3.87 10.02 -16.80
N PRO A 344 4.57 9.94 -15.65
CA PRO A 344 5.98 10.29 -15.58
C PRO A 344 6.85 9.02 -15.69
N PHE A 345 7.28 8.70 -16.90
CA PHE A 345 8.60 8.11 -17.14
C PHE A 345 9.34 9.10 -18.04
N HIS A 346 10.41 9.69 -17.53
CA HIS A 346 11.25 10.61 -18.28
C HIS A 346 12.69 10.13 -18.19
N ASP A 347 13.13 9.41 -19.23
CA ASP A 347 14.54 9.24 -19.55
C ASP A 347 14.97 10.34 -20.51
N SER A 348 16.17 10.89 -20.29
CA SER A 348 16.78 11.89 -21.17
C SER A 348 17.58 11.24 -22.32
N PRO A 349 17.81 11.95 -23.44
CA PRO A 349 18.01 11.33 -24.74
C PRO A 349 19.48 11.11 -25.11
N MET A 350 19.74 10.02 -25.82
CA MET A 350 20.90 9.86 -26.71
C MET A 350 20.44 9.94 -28.17
N ARG A 351 21.09 10.87 -28.87
CA ARG A 351 21.02 11.19 -30.29
C ARG A 351 21.38 9.97 -31.16
N GLY A 352 20.60 9.71 -32.22
CA GLY A 352 20.97 8.77 -33.27
C GLY A 352 19.88 8.53 -34.32
N GLU A 353 19.91 9.34 -35.37
CA GLU A 353 19.61 9.05 -36.78
C GLU A 353 18.40 8.18 -37.20
N GLU A 354 17.53 8.87 -37.94
CA GLU A 354 16.35 8.49 -38.70
C GLU A 354 16.64 7.48 -39.83
N THR A 355 15.94 6.33 -39.86
CA THR A 355 15.56 5.63 -41.11
C THR A 355 14.25 4.84 -40.94
N SER A 356 13.27 5.14 -41.78
CA SER A 356 11.96 4.46 -41.85
C SER A 356 12.06 3.06 -42.48
N PRO A 357 11.31 2.04 -42.02
CA PRO A 357 11.08 0.82 -42.79
C PRO A 357 9.79 0.91 -43.64
N PRO A 358 9.71 0.20 -44.78
CA PRO A 358 8.60 0.30 -45.71
C PRO A 358 7.35 -0.45 -45.25
N ARG A 359 6.20 0.13 -45.63
CA ARG A 359 4.82 -0.35 -45.51
C ARG A 359 4.65 -1.70 -46.23
N TYR A 360 4.18 -2.72 -45.52
CA TYR A 360 3.74 -4.00 -46.08
C TYR A 360 2.24 -3.90 -46.43
N GLU A 361 1.88 -4.13 -47.69
CA GLU A 361 0.48 -4.31 -48.10
C GLU A 361 0.07 -5.79 -47.97
N PRO A 362 -1.15 -6.11 -47.48
CA PRO A 362 -1.68 -7.45 -47.58
C PRO A 362 -2.43 -7.65 -48.91
N SER A 363 -1.97 -8.64 -49.69
CA SER A 363 -2.68 -9.16 -50.87
C SER A 363 -3.86 -10.04 -50.45
N ALA A 364 -4.95 -9.98 -51.22
CA ALA A 364 -6.24 -10.61 -50.95
C ALA A 364 -6.44 -11.96 -51.67
N SER A 365 -6.99 -12.93 -50.93
CA SER A 365 -7.95 -14.02 -51.32
C SER A 365 -7.53 -15.07 -52.38
N PRO A 366 -8.14 -16.29 -52.45
CA PRO A 366 -9.55 -16.59 -52.17
C PRO A 366 -9.85 -17.81 -51.27
N GLY A 367 -11.06 -17.81 -50.71
CA GLY A 367 -11.56 -18.83 -49.77
C GLY A 367 -12.02 -20.14 -50.40
N ILE A 368 -12.36 -21.11 -49.54
CA ILE A 368 -13.12 -22.33 -49.83
C ILE A 368 -13.95 -22.70 -48.58
N GLU A 369 -15.27 -22.66 -48.79
CA GLU A 369 -16.35 -23.55 -48.35
C GLU A 369 -16.34 -24.21 -46.95
N THR A 370 -17.37 -23.84 -46.18
CA THR A 370 -18.00 -24.61 -45.10
C THR A 370 -18.58 -25.95 -45.57
N PRO A 371 -18.59 -26.97 -44.69
CA PRO A 371 -19.74 -27.86 -44.60
C PRO A 371 -20.41 -27.82 -43.21
N THR A 372 -21.72 -27.94 -43.30
CA THR A 372 -22.79 -27.89 -42.32
C THR A 372 -22.81 -29.06 -41.31
N ASP A 373 -23.49 -28.77 -40.20
CA ASP A 373 -24.29 -29.67 -39.37
C ASP A 373 -23.62 -30.78 -38.54
N ARG A 374 -23.65 -30.56 -37.21
CA ARG A 374 -24.16 -31.55 -36.24
C ARG A 374 -24.56 -30.85 -34.94
N ILE A 375 -25.84 -30.49 -34.86
CA ILE A 375 -26.51 -30.16 -33.61
C ILE A 375 -26.60 -31.44 -32.77
N TYR A 376 -25.79 -31.52 -31.70
CA TYR A 376 -25.98 -32.50 -30.63
C TYR A 376 -26.75 -31.81 -29.50
N ALA A 377 -28.03 -32.17 -29.36
CA ALA A 377 -28.85 -31.73 -28.24
C ALA A 377 -28.44 -32.47 -26.96
N PRO A 378 -28.20 -31.79 -25.82
CA PRO A 378 -28.03 -32.45 -24.53
C PRO A 378 -29.39 -32.91 -23.95
N PRO A 379 -29.42 -33.98 -23.14
CA PRO A 379 -30.65 -34.52 -22.59
C PRO A 379 -31.25 -33.59 -21.52
N ARG A 380 -32.58 -33.45 -21.58
CA ARG A 380 -33.44 -32.71 -20.63
C ARG A 380 -33.20 -33.16 -19.19
N SER A 381 -32.69 -32.27 -18.33
CA SER A 381 -32.73 -32.43 -16.89
C SER A 381 -34.09 -32.00 -16.33
N LYS A 382 -34.53 -32.72 -15.29
CA LYS A 382 -35.85 -32.61 -14.69
C LYS A 382 -35.96 -31.31 -13.87
N ARG A 383 -37.08 -30.63 -14.08
CA ARG A 383 -37.63 -29.48 -13.36
C ARG A 383 -37.56 -29.68 -11.83
N ALA A 384 -36.68 -28.94 -11.15
CA ALA A 384 -36.71 -28.80 -9.70
C ALA A 384 -37.83 -27.82 -9.29
N LYS A 385 -38.62 -28.21 -8.30
CA LYS A 385 -39.74 -27.43 -7.76
C LYS A 385 -39.20 -26.24 -6.97
N GLN A 386 -39.70 -25.06 -7.29
CA GLN A 386 -39.55 -23.82 -6.55
C GLN A 386 -40.27 -23.95 -5.20
N LEU A 387 -39.56 -23.84 -4.09
CA LEU A 387 -40.14 -23.78 -2.73
C LEU A 387 -40.53 -22.32 -2.42
N PRO A 388 -41.66 -22.08 -1.73
CA PRO A 388 -42.12 -20.73 -1.42
C PRO A 388 -41.32 -20.07 -0.29
N TYR A 389 -41.15 -18.76 -0.47
CA TYR A 389 -40.48 -17.81 0.43
C TYR A 389 -41.27 -17.64 1.74
N PHE A 390 -40.63 -17.81 2.89
CA PHE A 390 -41.17 -17.48 4.21
C PHE A 390 -40.47 -16.21 4.73
N PRO A 391 -41.20 -15.12 5.08
CA PRO A 391 -40.58 -13.99 5.75
C PRO A 391 -40.40 -14.26 7.26
N LEU A 392 -39.18 -14.08 7.75
CA LEU A 392 -38.84 -14.14 9.18
C LEU A 392 -39.37 -12.89 9.90
N ARG A 393 -40.12 -13.13 10.99
CA ARG A 393 -40.60 -12.13 11.95
C ARG A 393 -39.45 -11.69 12.85
N VAL A 394 -39.24 -10.39 12.96
CA VAL A 394 -38.41 -9.75 13.99
C VAL A 394 -39.12 -9.88 15.34
N VAL A 395 -38.45 -10.44 16.34
CA VAL A 395 -38.86 -10.38 17.75
C VAL A 395 -37.94 -9.37 18.43
N ASN A 396 -38.53 -8.27 18.89
CA ASN A 396 -37.87 -7.32 19.79
C ASN A 396 -37.89 -7.91 21.20
N HIS A 397 -36.73 -7.94 21.86
CA HIS A 397 -36.67 -8.07 23.32
C HIS A 397 -36.31 -6.72 23.93
N THR A 398 -37.23 -6.24 24.78
CA THR A 398 -36.97 -5.32 25.89
C THR A 398 -36.09 -5.96 26.94
#